data_AF-A0A925T508-F1
#
_entry.id   AF-A0A925T508-F1
#
_cell.length_a   1.000
_cell.length_b   1.000
_cell.length_c   1.000
_cell.angle_alpha   90.00
_cell.angle_beta   90.00
_cell.angle_gamma   90.00
#
_symmetry.space_group_name_H-M   'P 1'
#
loop_
_entity.id
_entity.type
_entity.pdbx_description
1 polymer ?
#
loop_
_entity_poly.entity_id
_entity_poly.type
_entity_poly.pdbx_seq_one_letter_code
_entity_poly.pdbx_strand_id
1 'polypeptide(L)'
;MLSIDMNFLRSNLTKKLAIGVSIVDNTGKTINSKLATVVLFMEPLQLLLPIANFTTYVYGYNKTANFVNLSANARSYSWDFGDGSPVVSSEISPGHIYATAGTYAVKLTATGITGAADASLKTVNIVIP
;
A
#
# COMPACT_ATOMS: atom_id res chain seq x y z
N MET A 1 14.78 26.66 21.18
CA MET A 1 14.70 25.49 20.28
C MET A 1 14.00 25.94 19.00
N LEU A 2 14.59 25.72 17.83
CA LEU A 2 13.87 25.92 16.58
C LEU A 2 12.87 24.74 16.44
N SER A 3 11.57 25.03 16.46
CA SER A 3 10.53 24.03 16.27
C SER A 3 9.84 24.27 14.93
N ILE A 4 9.56 23.19 14.19
CA ILE A 4 8.93 23.25 12.88
C ILE A 4 7.58 22.53 12.99
N ASP A 5 6.51 23.16 12.50
CA ASP A 5 5.17 22.56 12.47
C ASP A 5 5.12 21.38 11.49
N MET A 6 4.76 20.21 12.01
CA MET A 6 4.65 18.97 11.24
C MET A 6 3.48 18.99 10.24
N ASN A 7 2.42 19.79 10.47
CA ASN A 7 1.31 19.94 9.52
C ASN A 7 1.70 20.79 8.30
N PHE A 8 2.54 21.80 8.50
CA PHE A 8 3.09 22.61 7.41
C PHE A 8 3.95 21.76 6.46
N LEU A 9 4.78 20.88 7.03
CA LEU A 9 5.58 19.92 6.26
C LEU A 9 4.72 18.96 5.44
N ARG A 10 3.66 18.39 6.03
CA ARG A 10 2.74 17.45 5.36
C ARG A 10 1.99 18.06 4.18
N SER A 11 1.71 19.36 4.22
CA SER A 11 0.99 20.08 3.16
C SER A 11 1.90 20.58 2.03
N ASN A 12 3.22 20.44 2.15
CA ASN A 12 4.19 21.01 1.22
C ASN A 12 5.31 20.01 0.84
N LEU A 13 4.93 18.74 0.60
CA LEU A 13 5.84 17.60 0.38
C LEU A 13 6.88 17.79 -0.75
N THR A 14 6.62 18.66 -1.72
CA THR A 14 7.49 18.92 -2.87
C THR A 14 8.31 20.20 -2.76
N LYS A 15 8.10 20.99 -1.71
CA LYS A 15 8.74 22.30 -1.56
C LYS A 15 9.98 22.19 -0.66
N LYS A 16 11.09 22.78 -1.11
CA LYS A 16 12.29 22.95 -0.29
C LYS A 16 12.03 24.02 0.77
N LEU A 17 12.35 23.72 2.03
CA LEU A 17 12.31 24.72 3.10
C LEU A 17 13.65 25.45 3.16
N ALA A 18 13.61 26.78 3.08
CA ALA A 18 14.79 27.61 3.32
C ALA A 18 14.73 28.14 4.75
N ILE A 19 15.81 27.97 5.50
CA ILE A 19 15.97 28.60 6.81
C ILE A 19 17.00 29.72 6.63
N GLY A 20 16.58 30.96 6.88
CA GLY A 20 17.47 32.10 6.92
C GLY A 20 18.04 32.28 8.32
N VAL A 21 19.36 32.41 8.44
CA VAL A 21 20.01 32.83 9.68
C VAL A 21 20.65 34.19 9.44
N SER A 22 20.31 35.14 10.29
CA SER A 22 20.87 36.49 10.29
C SER A 22 21.59 36.75 11.60
N ILE A 23 22.82 37.26 11.53
CA ILE A 23 23.52 37.81 12.69
C ILE A 23 23.18 39.30 12.71
N VAL A 24 22.74 39.80 13.87
CA VAL A 24 22.44 41.22 14.10
C VAL A 24 23.39 41.78 15.15
N ASP A 25 23.68 43.08 15.08
CA ASP A 25 24.41 43.78 16.14
C ASP A 25 23.51 44.10 17.35
N ASN A 26 24.05 44.81 18.35
CA ASN A 26 23.32 45.22 19.55
C ASN A 26 22.21 46.25 19.30
N THR A 27 22.11 46.80 18.09
CA THR A 27 21.04 47.70 17.64
C THR A 27 19.96 46.96 16.84
N GLY A 28 20.15 45.67 16.56
CA GLY A 28 19.26 44.86 15.73
C GLY A 28 19.54 44.96 14.23
N LYS A 29 20.62 45.64 13.79
CA LYS A 29 20.99 45.73 12.38
C LYS A 29 21.67 44.44 11.93
N THR A 30 21.20 43.85 10.84
CA THR A 30 21.81 42.65 10.24
C THR A 30 23.23 42.94 9.75
N ILE A 31 24.20 42.23 10.29
CA ILE A 31 25.62 42.31 9.88
C ILE A 31 25.99 41.21 8.88
N ASN A 32 25.27 40.09 8.89
CA ASN A 32 25.42 39.03 7.91
C ASN A 32 24.11 38.23 7.83
N SER A 33 23.71 37.84 6.63
CA SER A 33 22.64 36.87 6.44
C SER A 33 23.09 35.81 5.44
N LYS A 34 22.79 34.55 5.76
CA LYS A 34 22.97 33.44 4.83
C LYS A 34 21.71 32.60 4.80
N LEU A 35 21.24 32.32 3.59
CA LEU A 35 20.21 31.32 3.36
C LEU A 35 20.91 29.96 3.30
N ALA A 36 20.48 29.04 4.16
CA ALA A 36 20.77 27.63 4.00
C ALA A 36 19.49 26.95 3.52
N THR A 37 19.55 26.32 2.35
CA THR A 37 18.47 25.43 1.92
C THR A 37 18.59 24.14 2.71
N VAL A 38 17.62 23.86 3.59
CA VAL A 38 17.53 22.57 4.25
C VAL A 38 16.62 21.70 3.39
N VAL A 39 17.23 20.75 2.68
CA VAL A 39 16.47 19.70 2.01
C VAL A 39 16.10 18.69 3.07
N LEU A 40 14.92 18.89 3.68
CA LEU A 40 14.30 17.84 4.48
C LEU A 40 13.80 16.80 3.49
N PHE A 41 14.49 15.66 3.40
CA PHE A 41 13.91 14.46 2.84
C PHE A 41 12.88 13.97 3.85
N MET A 42 11.68 14.53 3.79
CA MET A 42 10.54 13.69 4.10
C MET A 42 10.51 12.69 2.94
N GLU A 43 10.85 11.43 3.21
CA GLU A 43 10.37 10.35 2.35
C GLU A 43 8.89 10.68 2.09
N PRO A 44 8.49 10.98 0.84
CA PRO A 44 7.11 11.35 0.57
C PRO A 44 6.29 10.18 1.06
N LEU A 45 5.58 10.40 2.17
CA LEU A 45 4.69 9.50 2.89
C LEU A 45 4.52 8.21 2.09
N GLN A 46 5.42 7.23 2.33
CA GLN A 46 5.66 6.08 1.43
C GLN A 46 4.35 5.74 0.76
N LEU A 47 4.25 6.07 -0.54
CA LEU A 47 2.99 6.08 -1.28
C LEU A 47 2.19 4.86 -0.82
N LEU A 48 1.01 5.06 -0.22
CA LEU A 48 0.10 4.02 0.27
C LEU A 48 -0.45 3.22 -0.94
N LEU A 49 0.46 2.75 -1.80
CA LEU A 49 0.19 1.80 -2.83
C LEU A 49 -0.27 0.54 -2.12
N PRO A 50 -1.36 -0.05 -2.61
CA PRO A 50 -1.77 -1.34 -2.12
C PRO A 50 -0.63 -2.34 -2.38
N ILE A 51 -0.46 -3.27 -1.45
CA ILE A 51 0.38 -4.45 -1.64
C ILE A 51 -0.56 -5.64 -1.58
N ALA A 52 -0.76 -6.33 -2.70
CA ALA A 52 -1.63 -7.49 -2.76
C ALA A 52 -0.89 -8.71 -2.21
N ASN A 53 -1.51 -9.39 -1.25
CA ASN A 53 -1.01 -10.67 -0.76
C ASN A 53 -2.15 -11.50 -0.17
N PHE A 54 -2.04 -12.81 -0.26
CA PHE A 54 -2.98 -13.73 0.34
C PHE A 54 -2.35 -15.08 0.67
N THR A 55 -3.01 -15.86 1.50
CA THR A 55 -2.72 -17.28 1.70
C THR A 55 -3.99 -18.11 1.49
N THR A 56 -3.82 -19.42 1.35
CA THR A 56 -4.90 -20.35 0.99
C THR A 56 -4.84 -21.60 1.84
N TYR A 57 -6.01 -22.11 2.22
CA TYR A 57 -6.15 -23.37 2.94
C TYR A 57 -7.11 -24.29 2.17
N VAL A 58 -6.62 -25.46 1.78
CA VAL A 58 -7.40 -26.55 1.18
C VAL A 58 -7.31 -27.73 2.14
N TYR A 59 -8.45 -28.19 2.64
CA TYR A 59 -8.48 -29.27 3.64
C TYR A 59 -8.72 -30.62 2.97
N GLY A 60 -7.75 -31.53 3.03
CA GLY A 60 -7.89 -32.91 2.53
C GLY A 60 -8.33 -32.97 1.07
N TYR A 61 -9.28 -33.86 0.76
CA TYR A 61 -9.88 -34.02 -0.57
C TYR A 61 -11.15 -33.15 -0.74
N ASN A 62 -11.07 -31.89 -0.34
CA ASN A 62 -12.19 -30.97 -0.43
C ASN A 62 -12.12 -30.14 -1.71
N LYS A 63 -13.27 -29.96 -2.34
CA LYS A 63 -13.48 -29.05 -3.47
C LYS A 63 -13.33 -27.58 -3.08
N THR A 64 -13.39 -27.27 -1.79
CA THR A 64 -13.36 -25.90 -1.27
C THR A 64 -11.97 -25.45 -0.88
N ALA A 65 -11.54 -24.30 -1.40
CA ALA A 65 -10.38 -23.54 -0.92
C ALA A 65 -10.84 -22.29 -0.17
N ASN A 66 -10.21 -22.02 0.98
CA ASN A 66 -10.46 -20.81 1.76
C ASN A 66 -9.28 -19.86 1.61
N PHE A 67 -9.57 -18.61 1.25
CA PHE A 67 -8.57 -17.58 1.00
C PHE A 67 -8.53 -16.61 2.19
N VAL A 68 -7.32 -16.22 2.59
CA VAL A 68 -7.12 -15.19 3.61
C VAL A 68 -6.31 -14.06 2.99
N ASN A 69 -6.93 -12.88 2.95
CA ASN A 69 -6.30 -11.67 2.48
C ASN A 69 -5.27 -11.16 3.49
N LEU A 70 -4.06 -10.90 3.01
CA LEU A 70 -2.93 -10.35 3.76
C LEU A 70 -2.43 -9.03 3.13
N SER A 71 -3.27 -8.39 2.31
CA SER A 71 -2.92 -7.18 1.59
C SER A 71 -2.78 -5.99 2.53
N ALA A 72 -1.88 -5.08 2.20
CA ALA A 72 -1.68 -3.83 2.91
C ALA A 72 -2.16 -2.65 2.07
N ASN A 73 -2.55 -1.55 2.73
CA ASN A 73 -2.84 -0.25 2.10
C ASN A 73 -3.96 -0.26 1.04
N ALA A 74 -4.86 -1.25 1.08
CA ALA A 74 -5.96 -1.41 0.13
C ALA A 74 -7.33 -1.07 0.75
N ARG A 75 -8.28 -0.69 -0.10
CA ARG A 75 -9.67 -0.36 0.23
C ARG A 75 -10.68 -1.31 -0.39
N SER A 76 -10.34 -1.94 -1.52
CA SER A 76 -11.18 -2.94 -2.17
C SER A 76 -10.35 -4.08 -2.73
N TYR A 77 -11.02 -5.20 -2.97
CA TYR A 77 -10.41 -6.47 -3.35
C TYR A 77 -11.22 -7.13 -4.47
N SER A 78 -10.54 -7.83 -5.35
CA SER A 78 -11.14 -8.59 -6.44
C SER A 78 -10.40 -9.91 -6.60
N TRP A 79 -11.15 -11.00 -6.62
CA TRP A 79 -10.67 -12.37 -6.64
C TRP A 79 -11.07 -13.05 -7.93
N ASP A 80 -10.07 -13.52 -8.68
CA ASP A 80 -10.23 -14.44 -9.80
C ASP A 80 -9.64 -15.79 -9.40
N PHE A 81 -10.46 -16.82 -9.38
CA PHE A 81 -10.07 -18.15 -8.91
C PHE A 81 -9.38 -19.00 -9.99
N GLY A 82 -9.31 -18.52 -11.24
CA GLY A 82 -8.58 -19.17 -12.32
C GLY A 82 -9.26 -20.43 -12.89
N ASP A 83 -10.49 -20.72 -12.49
CA ASP A 83 -11.31 -21.85 -12.97
C ASP A 83 -12.42 -21.44 -13.94
N GLY A 84 -12.48 -20.15 -14.29
CA GLY A 84 -13.50 -19.57 -15.17
C GLY A 84 -14.80 -19.19 -14.45
N SER A 85 -14.87 -19.32 -13.12
CA SER A 85 -15.97 -18.77 -12.34
C SER A 85 -15.97 -17.23 -12.35
N PRO A 86 -17.12 -16.58 -12.05
CA PRO A 86 -17.18 -15.12 -11.97
C PRO A 86 -16.23 -14.56 -10.91
N VAL A 87 -15.62 -13.42 -11.22
CA VAL A 87 -14.77 -12.67 -10.29
C VAL A 87 -15.58 -12.20 -9.07
N VAL A 88 -15.03 -12.36 -7.87
CA VAL A 88 -15.67 -11.97 -6.60
C VAL A 88 -15.01 -10.74 -6.01
N SER A 89 -15.80 -9.70 -5.70
CA SER A 89 -15.31 -8.46 -5.08
C SER A 89 -16.09 -8.02 -3.83
N SER A 90 -17.08 -8.81 -3.41
CA SER A 90 -17.91 -8.54 -2.23
C SER A 90 -17.24 -8.95 -0.91
N GLU A 91 -16.21 -9.80 -0.98
CA GLU A 91 -15.61 -10.43 0.19
C GLU A 91 -14.12 -10.12 0.28
N ILE A 92 -13.66 -9.81 1.49
CA ILE A 92 -12.24 -9.58 1.77
C ILE A 92 -11.47 -10.89 1.66
N SER A 93 -12.02 -11.97 2.22
CA SER A 93 -11.39 -13.30 2.35
C SER A 93 -12.43 -14.39 2.03
N PRO A 94 -12.64 -14.73 0.73
CA PRO A 94 -13.71 -15.65 0.32
C PRO A 94 -13.34 -17.12 0.53
N GLY A 95 -14.36 -17.96 0.60
CA GLY A 95 -14.27 -19.39 0.28
C GLY A 95 -14.74 -19.64 -1.14
N HIS A 96 -14.06 -20.52 -1.88
CA HIS A 96 -14.43 -20.88 -3.26
C HIS A 96 -14.49 -22.39 -3.45
N ILE A 97 -15.46 -22.87 -4.23
CA ILE A 97 -15.67 -24.28 -4.53
C ILE A 97 -15.29 -24.54 -5.99
N TYR A 98 -14.30 -25.40 -6.19
CA TYR A 98 -13.87 -25.85 -7.52
C TYR A 98 -14.63 -27.10 -7.96
N ALA A 99 -15.15 -27.10 -9.19
CA ALA A 99 -15.94 -28.22 -9.70
C ALA A 99 -15.09 -29.49 -9.95
N THR A 100 -13.86 -29.30 -10.46
CA THR A 100 -12.93 -30.35 -10.86
C THR A 100 -11.63 -30.28 -10.06
N ALA A 101 -10.91 -31.41 -10.00
CA ALA A 101 -9.56 -31.43 -9.47
C ALA A 101 -8.62 -30.78 -10.48
N GLY A 102 -7.59 -30.09 -10.00
CA GLY A 102 -6.68 -29.35 -10.86
C GLY A 102 -5.82 -28.35 -10.12
N THR A 103 -4.96 -27.70 -10.88
CA THR A 103 -4.10 -26.63 -10.41
C THR A 103 -4.58 -25.32 -11.01
N TYR A 104 -4.92 -24.35 -10.15
CA TYR A 104 -5.53 -23.09 -10.54
C TYR A 104 -4.63 -21.91 -10.17
N ALA A 105 -4.50 -20.95 -11.08
CA ALA A 105 -3.78 -19.71 -10.83
C ALA A 105 -4.75 -18.67 -10.26
N VAL A 106 -4.74 -18.50 -8.95
CA VAL A 106 -5.63 -17.56 -8.25
C VAL A 106 -4.99 -16.18 -8.23
N LYS A 107 -5.75 -15.16 -8.59
CA LYS A 107 -5.35 -13.76 -8.58
C LYS A 107 -6.18 -12.95 -7.57
N LEU A 108 -5.48 -12.30 -6.65
CA LEU A 108 -6.04 -11.22 -5.83
C LEU A 108 -5.57 -9.88 -6.39
N THR A 109 -6.50 -8.99 -6.72
CA THR A 109 -6.22 -7.59 -7.02
C THR A 109 -6.65 -6.73 -5.84
N ALA A 110 -5.75 -5.94 -5.28
CA ALA A 110 -6.00 -5.04 -4.16
C ALA A 110 -5.87 -3.58 -4.64
N THR A 111 -6.91 -2.77 -4.41
CA THR A 111 -6.97 -1.38 -4.90
C THR A 111 -6.93 -0.41 -3.72
N GLY A 112 -5.99 0.53 -3.76
CA GLY A 112 -5.77 1.56 -2.74
C GLY A 112 -6.73 2.75 -2.84
N ILE A 113 -6.61 3.67 -1.88
CA ILE A 113 -7.50 4.83 -1.75
C ILE A 113 -7.43 5.81 -2.95
N THR A 114 -6.29 5.84 -3.64
CA THR A 114 -6.07 6.68 -4.83
C THR A 114 -6.51 6.02 -6.13
N GLY A 115 -7.02 4.78 -6.08
CA GLY A 115 -7.34 3.97 -7.25
C GLY A 115 -6.15 3.20 -7.83
N ALA A 116 -4.93 3.38 -7.32
CA ALA A 116 -3.80 2.51 -7.66
C ALA A 116 -4.10 1.07 -7.25
N ALA A 117 -3.63 0.09 -8.01
CA ALA A 117 -3.87 -1.32 -7.76
C ALA A 117 -2.57 -2.13 -7.81
N ASP A 118 -2.52 -3.20 -7.02
CA ASP A 118 -1.50 -4.23 -7.05
C ASP A 118 -2.16 -5.61 -7.15
N ALA A 119 -1.44 -6.61 -7.64
CA ALA A 119 -1.96 -7.94 -7.83
C ALA A 119 -1.00 -9.04 -7.35
N SER A 120 -1.56 -10.02 -6.64
CA SER A 120 -0.87 -11.23 -6.20
C SER A 120 -1.40 -12.42 -6.98
N LEU A 121 -0.51 -13.25 -7.50
CA LEU A 121 -0.83 -14.49 -8.21
C LEU A 121 -0.21 -15.66 -7.45
N LYS A 122 -1.02 -16.64 -7.04
CA LYS A 122 -0.55 -17.87 -6.41
C LYS A 122 -1.28 -19.08 -6.96
N THR A 123 -0.55 -20.18 -7.02
CA THR A 123 -1.08 -21.46 -7.49
C THR A 123 -1.73 -22.22 -6.35
N VAL A 124 -2.96 -22.70 -6.57
CA VAL A 124 -3.72 -23.54 -5.64
C VAL A 124 -3.96 -24.89 -6.28
N ASN A 125 -3.63 -25.97 -5.57
CA ASN A 125 -3.90 -27.33 -6.01
C ASN A 125 -5.15 -27.88 -5.32
N ILE A 126 -6.12 -28.34 -6.11
CA ILE A 126 -7.36 -28.94 -5.65
C ILE A 126 -7.35 -30.42 -6.01
N VAL A 127 -7.64 -31.25 -5.01
CA VAL A 127 -7.73 -32.71 -5.17
C VAL A 127 -9.11 -33.15 -4.73
N ILE A 128 -9.74 -34.01 -5.52
CA ILE A 128 -11.05 -34.62 -5.27
C ILE A 128 -10.82 -36.15 -5.26
N PRO A 129 -11.43 -36.92 -4.33
CA PRO A 129 -11.26 -38.36 -4.29
C PRO A 129 -11.89 -39.07 -5.49
#